data_AF-A0A1F9FY04-F1
#
_entry.id   AF-A0A1F9FY04-F1
#
_cell.length_a   1.000
_cell.length_b   1.000
_cell.length_c   1.000
_cell.angle_alpha   90.00
_cell.angle_beta   90.00
_cell.angle_gamma   90.00
#
_symmetry.space_group_name_H-M   'P 1'
#
loop_
_entity.id
_entity.type
_entity.pdbx_description
1 polymer ?
#
loop_
_entity_poly.entity_id
_entity_poly.type
_entity_poly.pdbx_seq_one_letter_code
_entity_poly.pdbx_strand_id
1 'polypeptide(L)'
;MHTNQKKLWLTTFVVFVWFYLFDWLFHGMFMKETYMATSQFWRSETEMMSYMPWMVFGHFFLALMFTFIFTKGYEHKGTAEGFRYGFYVSLFFNAPLLIWYAVMPYSLNMTLMWIAANFVKFIVGGLITSKTYTTATA
;
A
#
# COMPACT_ATOMS: atom_id res chain seq x y z
N MET A 1 2.35 19.74 -17.11
CA MET A 1 2.99 19.63 -15.77
C MET A 1 4.24 18.78 -15.90
N HIS A 2 5.42 19.34 -15.63
CA HIS A 2 6.66 18.56 -15.58
C HIS A 2 6.80 17.94 -14.19
N THR A 3 6.90 16.61 -14.11
CA THR A 3 7.14 15.90 -12.84
C THR A 3 8.57 16.16 -12.36
N ASN A 4 8.73 16.57 -11.10
CA ASN A 4 10.05 16.72 -10.49
C ASN A 4 10.63 15.33 -10.19
N GLN A 5 11.58 14.88 -11.00
CA GLN A 5 12.15 13.53 -10.92
C GLN A 5 12.83 13.25 -9.57
N LYS A 6 13.59 14.21 -9.02
CA LYS A 6 14.26 14.04 -7.72
C LYS A 6 13.24 13.83 -6.60
N LYS A 7 12.15 14.61 -6.61
CA LYS A 7 11.07 14.51 -5.63
C LYS A 7 10.22 13.25 -5.81
N LEU A 8 9.99 12.83 -7.06
CA LEU A 8 9.32 11.57 -7.36
C LEU A 8 10.09 10.41 -6.71
N TRP A 9 11.38 10.26 -7.00
CA TRP A 9 12.17 9.14 -6.48
C TRP A 9 12.32 9.17 -4.95
N LEU A 10 12.57 10.35 -4.36
CA LEU A 10 12.62 10.47 -2.89
C LEU A 10 11.29 10.08 -2.26
N THR A 11 10.17 10.59 -2.79
CA THR A 11 8.84 10.28 -2.26
C THR A 11 8.50 8.80 -2.43
N THR A 12 8.78 8.22 -3.61
CA THR A 12 8.62 6.79 -3.87
C THR A 12 9.37 5.96 -2.84
N PHE A 13 10.63 6.31 -2.54
CA PHE A 13 11.41 5.59 -1.54
C PHE A 13 10.80 5.65 -0.14
N VAL A 14 10.37 6.83 0.32
CA VAL A 14 9.73 6.98 1.64
C VAL A 14 8.40 6.21 1.71
N VAL A 15 7.59 6.27 0.65
CA VAL A 15 6.33 5.51 0.56
C VAL A 15 6.59 4.01 0.49
N PHE A 16 7.63 3.57 -0.20
CA PHE A 16 8.05 2.17 -0.25
C PHE A 16 8.39 1.65 1.14
N VAL A 17 9.21 2.38 1.90
CA VAL A 17 9.55 2.01 3.28
C VAL A 17 8.28 1.92 4.14
N TRP A 18 7.38 2.88 4.01
CA TRP A 18 6.09 2.84 4.71
C TRP A 18 5.26 1.61 4.35
N PHE A 19 5.00 1.36 3.07
CA PHE A 19 4.21 0.21 2.63
C PHE A 19 4.83 -1.11 3.05
N TYR A 20 6.14 -1.27 2.85
CA TYR A 20 6.84 -2.50 3.20
C TYR A 20 6.81 -2.78 4.71
N LEU A 21 7.11 -1.78 5.54
CA LEU A 21 7.07 -1.95 7.00
C LEU A 21 5.66 -2.16 7.53
N PHE A 22 4.68 -1.44 6.97
CA PHE A 22 3.28 -1.63 7.34
C PHE A 22 2.80 -3.05 7.01
N ASP A 23 3.05 -3.51 5.78
CA ASP A 23 2.62 -4.84 5.35
C ASP A 23 3.39 -5.94 6.09
N TRP A 24 4.69 -5.77 6.37
CA TRP A 24 5.44 -6.69 7.24
C TRP A 24 4.84 -6.79 8.64
N LEU A 25 4.53 -5.64 9.26
CA LEU A 25 3.94 -5.60 10.60
C LEU A 25 2.54 -6.22 10.60
N PHE A 26 1.69 -5.79 9.67
CA PHE A 26 0.31 -6.23 9.60
C PHE A 26 0.20 -7.72 9.24
N HIS A 27 0.89 -8.17 8.19
CA HIS A 27 0.82 -9.56 7.73
C HIS A 27 1.66 -10.52 8.58
N GLY A 28 2.86 -10.09 8.98
CA GLY A 28 3.80 -10.94 9.73
C GLY A 28 3.52 -11.02 11.23
N MET A 29 2.86 -10.01 11.81
CA MET A 29 2.54 -9.98 13.25
C MET A 29 1.04 -10.04 13.51
N PHE A 30 0.26 -9.07 13.03
CA PHE A 30 -1.17 -8.98 13.36
C PHE A 30 -2.03 -10.09 12.74
N MET A 31 -1.77 -10.45 11.49
CA MET A 31 -2.52 -11.49 10.77
C MET A 31 -1.93 -12.90 10.93
N LYS A 32 -0.83 -13.05 11.67
CA LYS A 32 -0.06 -14.31 11.71
C LYS A 32 -0.93 -15.50 12.10
N GLU A 33 -1.70 -15.39 13.16
CA GLU A 33 -2.57 -16.49 13.63
C GLU A 33 -3.67 -16.81 12.60
N THR A 34 -4.25 -15.78 11.97
CA THR A 34 -5.25 -15.94 10.91
C THR A 34 -4.66 -16.68 9.70
N TYR A 35 -3.40 -16.41 9.35
CA TYR A 35 -2.70 -17.09 8.26
C TYR A 35 -2.27 -18.50 8.60
N MET A 36 -1.86 -18.77 9.84
CA MET A 36 -1.59 -20.13 10.29
C MET A 36 -2.86 -21.00 10.23
N ALA A 37 -4.00 -20.46 10.68
CA ALA A 37 -5.30 -21.11 10.61
C ALA A 37 -5.81 -21.33 9.17
N THR A 38 -5.21 -20.65 8.19
CA THR A 38 -5.56 -20.73 6.76
C THR A 38 -4.39 -21.16 5.89
N SER A 39 -3.40 -21.83 6.47
CA SER A 39 -2.12 -22.20 5.84
C SER A 39 -2.29 -22.95 4.51
N GLN A 40 -3.37 -23.71 4.34
CA GLN A 40 -3.70 -24.41 3.10
C GLN A 40 -3.91 -23.50 1.87
N PHE A 41 -4.13 -22.20 2.05
CA PHE A 41 -4.31 -21.24 0.95
C PHE A 41 -3.03 -20.51 0.56
N TRP A 42 -1.94 -20.72 1.30
CA TRP A 42 -0.69 -19.99 1.15
C TRP A 42 0.41 -20.93 0.69
N ARG A 43 1.42 -20.37 0.01
CA ARG A 43 2.68 -21.08 -0.23
C ARG A 43 3.31 -21.44 1.11
N SER A 44 4.14 -22.49 1.12
CA SER A 44 4.95 -22.78 2.31
C SER A 44 5.88 -21.62 2.64
N GLU A 45 6.27 -21.46 3.90
CA GLU A 45 7.18 -20.39 4.32
C GLU A 45 8.50 -20.42 3.54
N THR A 46 9.09 -21.61 3.36
CA THR A 46 10.31 -21.80 2.55
C THR A 46 10.13 -21.33 1.11
N GLU A 47 9.00 -21.62 0.49
CA GLU A 47 8.70 -21.19 -0.87
C GLU A 47 8.42 -19.67 -0.93
N MET A 48 7.70 -19.10 0.04
CA MET A 48 7.52 -17.65 0.11
C MET A 48 8.86 -16.93 0.23
N MET A 49 9.79 -17.48 1.03
CA MET A 49 11.13 -16.93 1.20
C MET A 49 11.95 -16.92 -0.09
N SER A 50 11.81 -17.94 -0.94
CA SER A 50 12.50 -17.96 -2.24
C SER A 50 11.96 -16.91 -3.23
N TYR A 51 10.71 -16.46 -3.03
CA TYR A 51 10.07 -15.40 -3.82
C TYR A 51 10.12 -14.00 -3.18
N MET A 52 10.84 -13.81 -2.07
CA MET A 52 10.99 -12.50 -1.45
C MET A 52 11.47 -11.37 -2.38
N PRO A 53 12.39 -11.60 -3.35
CA PRO A 53 12.74 -10.56 -4.32
C PRO A 53 11.55 -10.02 -5.11
N TRP A 54 10.59 -10.89 -5.49
CA TRP A 54 9.37 -10.48 -6.17
C TRP A 54 8.44 -9.70 -5.25
N MET A 55 8.36 -10.08 -3.98
CA MET A 55 7.59 -9.36 -2.98
C MET A 55 8.13 -7.95 -2.77
N VAL A 56 9.45 -7.80 -2.59
CA VAL A 56 10.12 -6.51 -2.44
C VAL A 56 9.93 -5.65 -3.69
N PHE A 57 10.12 -6.22 -4.88
CA PHE A 57 9.89 -5.54 -6.15
C PHE A 57 8.45 -5.06 -6.29
N GLY A 58 7.47 -5.88 -5.92
CA GLY A 58 6.05 -5.53 -5.94
C GLY A 58 5.72 -4.35 -5.04
N HIS A 59 6.25 -4.31 -3.81
CA HIS A 59 6.07 -3.16 -2.91
C HIS A 59 6.71 -1.89 -3.47
N PHE A 60 7.91 -1.99 -4.05
CA PHE A 60 8.58 -0.86 -4.67
C PHE A 60 7.78 -0.33 -5.86
N PHE A 61 7.32 -1.22 -6.74
CA PHE A 61 6.53 -0.85 -7.91
C PHE A 61 5.18 -0.23 -7.50
N LEU A 62 4.53 -0.77 -6.47
CA LEU A 62 3.32 -0.18 -5.89
C LEU A 62 3.57 1.24 -5.38
N ALA A 63 4.64 1.46 -4.61
CA ALA A 63 5.00 2.77 -4.10
C ALA A 63 5.34 3.76 -5.23
N LEU A 64 6.02 3.30 -6.27
CA LEU A 64 6.36 4.10 -7.45
C LEU A 64 5.09 4.54 -8.19
N MET A 65 4.18 3.61 -8.49
CA MET A 65 2.92 3.92 -9.17
C MET A 65 2.01 4.79 -8.31
N PHE A 66 1.92 4.49 -7.02
CA PHE A 66 1.19 5.30 -6.05
C PHE A 66 1.69 6.75 -6.04
N THR A 67 3.01 6.95 -6.00
CA THR A 67 3.59 8.30 -6.03
C THR A 67 3.41 8.96 -7.40
N PHE A 68 3.64 8.23 -8.49
CA PHE A 68 3.52 8.75 -9.84
C PHE A 68 2.11 9.24 -10.16
N ILE A 69 1.09 8.47 -9.81
CA ILE A 69 -0.32 8.83 -10.01
C ILE A 69 -0.66 10.08 -9.21
N PHE A 70 -0.18 10.20 -7.96
CA PHE A 70 -0.36 11.42 -7.17
C PHE A 70 0.14 12.67 -7.92
N THR A 71 1.29 12.59 -8.61
CA THR A 71 1.82 13.74 -9.37
C THR A 71 0.94 14.20 -10.53
N LYS A 72 -0.01 13.37 -10.99
CA LYS A 72 -0.94 13.71 -12.08
C LYS A 72 -2.13 14.55 -11.62
N GLY A 73 -2.46 14.50 -10.32
CA GLY A 73 -3.57 15.26 -9.72
C GLY A 73 -3.12 16.16 -8.58
N TYR A 74 -1.83 16.48 -8.51
CA TYR A 74 -1.24 17.30 -7.46
C TYR A 74 -1.46 18.78 -7.75
N GLU A 75 -2.15 19.48 -6.85
CA GLU A 75 -2.57 20.89 -7.03
C GLU A 75 -1.92 21.83 -5.99
N HIS A 76 -0.96 21.33 -5.20
CA HIS A 76 -0.25 22.09 -4.16
C HIS A 76 -1.13 22.62 -3.02
N LYS A 77 -2.29 22.01 -2.74
CA LYS A 77 -3.22 22.39 -1.65
C LYS A 77 -2.94 21.70 -0.31
N GLY A 78 -1.75 21.12 -0.15
CA GLY A 78 -1.27 20.55 1.11
C GLY A 78 -1.82 19.14 1.41
N THR A 79 -1.91 18.82 2.71
CA THR A 79 -2.13 17.45 3.21
C THR A 79 -3.52 16.88 2.90
N ALA A 80 -4.53 17.74 2.69
CA ALA A 80 -5.88 17.32 2.32
C ALA A 80 -5.90 16.58 0.97
N GLU A 81 -5.02 16.93 0.02
CA GLU A 81 -4.87 16.19 -1.23
C GLU A 81 -4.35 14.78 -0.99
N GLY A 82 -3.38 14.65 -0.10
CA GLY A 82 -2.80 13.36 0.29
C GLY A 82 -3.84 12.44 0.92
N PHE A 83 -4.64 12.96 1.84
CA PHE A 83 -5.75 12.21 2.43
C PHE A 83 -6.77 11.76 1.38
N ARG A 84 -7.27 12.69 0.56
CA ARG A 84 -8.25 12.39 -0.51
C ARG A 84 -7.71 11.35 -1.48
N TYR A 85 -6.45 11.50 -1.89
CA TYR A 85 -5.79 10.56 -2.78
C TYR A 85 -5.68 9.17 -2.16
N GLY A 86 -5.13 9.07 -0.95
CA GLY A 86 -5.01 7.80 -0.23
C GLY A 86 -6.36 7.12 0.01
N PHE A 87 -7.40 7.90 0.30
CA PHE A 87 -8.78 7.41 0.42
C PHE A 87 -9.28 6.81 -0.90
N TYR A 88 -9.14 7.50 -2.04
CA TYR A 88 -9.57 6.96 -3.33
C TYR A 88 -8.78 5.70 -3.74
N VAL A 89 -7.46 5.68 -3.51
CA VAL A 89 -6.67 4.48 -3.76
C VAL A 89 -7.12 3.32 -2.87
N SER A 90 -7.41 3.57 -1.58
CA SER A 90 -7.91 2.53 -0.69
C SER A 90 -9.24 1.94 -1.17
N LEU A 91 -10.18 2.76 -1.64
CA LEU A 91 -11.43 2.28 -2.25
C LEU A 91 -11.16 1.43 -3.48
N PHE A 92 -10.26 1.89 -4.35
CA PHE A 92 -9.89 1.18 -5.58
C PHE A 92 -9.27 -0.21 -5.28
N PHE A 93 -8.34 -0.29 -4.33
CA PHE A 93 -7.70 -1.55 -3.94
C PHE A 93 -8.60 -2.47 -3.11
N ASN A 94 -9.58 -1.92 -2.39
CA ASN A 94 -10.52 -2.72 -1.59
C ASN A 94 -11.66 -3.30 -2.43
N ALA A 95 -12.04 -2.69 -3.55
CA ALA A 95 -13.12 -3.20 -4.39
C ALA A 95 -12.88 -4.66 -4.87
N PRO A 96 -11.68 -5.05 -5.37
CA PRO A 96 -11.39 -6.44 -5.71
C PRO A 96 -11.45 -7.41 -4.52
N LEU A 97 -11.20 -6.97 -3.28
CA LEU A 97 -11.26 -7.85 -2.11
C LEU A 97 -12.69 -8.36 -1.84
N LEU A 98 -13.70 -7.54 -2.14
CA LEU A 98 -15.10 -7.94 -2.04
C LEU A 98 -15.46 -8.97 -3.12
N ILE A 99 -14.90 -8.83 -4.32
CA ILE A 99 -15.03 -9.82 -5.39
C ILE A 99 -14.37 -11.13 -4.96
N TRP A 100 -13.14 -11.06 -4.42
CA TRP A 100 -12.40 -12.23 -3.96
C TRP A 100 -13.08 -12.93 -2.79
N TYR A 101 -13.73 -12.20 -1.90
CA TYR A 101 -14.56 -12.82 -0.86
C TYR A 101 -15.72 -13.65 -1.44
N ALA A 102 -16.29 -13.22 -2.57
CA ALA A 102 -17.37 -13.97 -3.22
C ALA A 102 -16.87 -15.21 -3.99
N VAL A 103 -15.66 -15.18 -4.55
CA VAL A 103 -15.14 -16.26 -5.41
C VAL A 103 -14.13 -17.19 -4.74
N MET A 104 -13.44 -16.72 -3.70
CA MET A 104 -12.47 -17.49 -2.93
C MET A 104 -13.05 -17.81 -1.55
N PRO A 105 -12.67 -18.94 -0.92
CA PRO A 105 -13.15 -19.35 0.39
C PRO A 105 -12.48 -18.56 1.54
N TYR A 106 -12.41 -17.23 1.42
CA TYR A 106 -11.88 -16.35 2.45
C TYR A 106 -12.93 -16.05 3.51
N SER A 107 -12.53 -16.05 4.78
CA SER A 107 -13.44 -15.66 5.86
C SER A 107 -13.76 -14.17 5.78
N LEU A 108 -15.00 -13.80 6.16
CA LEU A 108 -15.41 -12.39 6.18
C LEU A 108 -14.50 -11.57 7.11
N ASN A 109 -14.10 -12.14 8.25
CA ASN A 109 -13.19 -11.49 9.18
C ASN A 109 -11.84 -11.13 8.53
N MET A 110 -11.22 -12.07 7.81
CA MET A 110 -9.95 -11.83 7.11
C MET A 110 -10.09 -10.72 6.06
N THR A 111 -11.16 -10.77 5.25
CA THR A 111 -11.43 -9.74 4.25
C THR A 111 -11.62 -8.35 4.88
N LEU A 112 -12.38 -8.24 5.97
CA LEU A 112 -12.60 -6.97 6.66
C LEU A 112 -11.32 -6.41 7.28
N MET A 113 -10.46 -7.27 7.85
CA MET A 113 -9.16 -6.87 8.38
C MET A 113 -8.25 -6.31 7.28
N TRP A 114 -8.20 -6.95 6.11
CA TRP A 114 -7.46 -6.43 4.94
C TRP A 114 -7.99 -5.09 4.46
N ILE A 115 -9.31 -4.93 4.38
CA ILE A 115 -9.95 -3.68 3.98
C ILE A 115 -9.55 -2.53 4.93
N ALA A 116 -9.66 -2.77 6.24
CA ALA A 116 -9.29 -1.79 7.26
C ALA A 116 -7.79 -1.43 7.18
N ALA A 117 -6.92 -2.44 7.03
CA ALA A 117 -5.49 -2.23 6.88
C ALA A 117 -5.14 -1.42 5.64
N ASN A 118 -5.79 -1.67 4.50
CA ASN A 118 -5.59 -0.90 3.28
C ASN A 118 -6.00 0.57 3.43
N PHE A 119 -7.09 0.87 4.15
CA PHE A 119 -7.45 2.26 4.46
C PHE A 119 -6.32 2.96 5.22
N VAL A 120 -5.81 2.35 6.28
CA VAL A 120 -4.69 2.92 7.06
C VAL A 120 -3.44 3.08 6.19
N LYS A 121 -3.04 2.01 5.48
CA LYS A 121 -1.85 2.00 4.62
C LYS A 121 -1.88 3.10 3.58
N PHE A 122 -2.94 3.19 2.78
CA PHE A 122 -3.00 4.12 1.66
C PHE A 122 -3.30 5.55 2.09
N ILE A 123 -4.10 5.79 3.14
CA ILE A 123 -4.32 7.14 3.66
C ILE A 123 -3.02 7.71 4.22
N VAL A 124 -2.31 6.97 5.08
CA VAL A 124 -1.02 7.42 5.63
C VAL A 124 0.01 7.56 4.51
N GLY A 125 0.02 6.63 3.54
CA GLY A 125 0.85 6.73 2.35
C GLY A 125 0.60 8.03 1.57
N GLY A 126 -0.67 8.40 1.37
CA GLY A 126 -1.05 9.64 0.70
C GLY A 126 -0.64 10.89 1.46
N LEU A 127 -0.76 10.88 2.80
CA LEU A 127 -0.26 11.97 3.66
C LEU A 127 1.26 12.11 3.56
N ILE A 128 2.00 11.00 3.58
CA ILE A 128 3.44 10.97 3.36
C ILE A 128 3.76 11.55 1.99
N THR A 129 3.11 11.07 0.93
CA THR A 129 3.34 11.52 -0.45
C THR A 129 3.14 13.02 -0.60
N SER A 130 2.03 13.56 -0.10
CA SER A 130 1.76 15.00 -0.15
C SER A 130 2.87 15.77 0.57
N LYS A 131 3.28 15.37 1.76
CA LYS A 131 4.33 16.06 2.52
C LYS A 131 5.71 15.99 1.85
N THR A 132 6.13 14.82 1.38
CA THR A 132 7.48 14.63 0.82
C THR A 132 7.61 15.22 -0.59
N TYR A 133 6.55 15.19 -1.39
CA TYR A 133 6.54 15.78 -2.73
C TYR A 133 6.47 17.31 -2.69
N THR A 134 5.79 17.89 -1.68
CA THR A 134 5.60 19.36 -1.52
C THR A 134 6.80 20.08 -0.89
N THR A 135 7.78 19.39 -0.31
CA THR A 135 8.86 20.06 0.46
C THR A 135 9.94 20.70 -0.42
N ALA A 136 9.75 21.95 -0.80
CA ALA A 136 10.82 22.95 -0.82
C ALA A 136 10.21 24.21 -0.22
N THR A 137 10.40 24.40 1.08
CA THR A 137 10.31 25.74 1.65
C THR A 137 11.40 26.56 0.97
N ALA A 138 10.99 27.41 0.02
CA ALA A 138 11.76 28.57 -0.39
C ALA A 138 11.95 29.50 0.82
#